data_AF-A0AAU5HFU9-F1
#
_entry.id   AF-A0AAU5HFU9-F1
#
_cell.length_a   1.000
_cell.length_b   1.000
_cell.length_c   1.000
_cell.angle_alpha   90.00
_cell.angle_beta   90.00
_cell.angle_gamma   90.00
#
_symmetry.space_group_name_H-M   'P 1'
#
loop_
_entity.id
_entity.type
_entity.pdbx_description
1 polymer ?
#
loop_
_entity_poly.entity_id
_entity_poly.type
_entity_poly.pdbx_seq_one_letter_code
_entity_poly.pdbx_strand_id
1 'polypeptide(L)'
;MAAAVAVAAAVVTAGGCASSAGTQADGARGTESGSAGASALRHETDPIERRFPEFEEIRSTSWVSKVLNAGSSGVPGPSDVRLTGVAAISASAVSGITEKYPCKKSRISFAIPKTLSGEIKQSDGWCSSKELDQAITQGSYEGTFYLDVDRRVVVFDAVNPVARSG
;
A
#
# COMPACT_ATOMS: atom_id res chain seq x y z
N MET A 1 37.83 -66.56 -32.65
CA MET A 1 38.27 -66.43 -34.05
C MET A 1 37.55 -65.24 -34.67
N ALA A 2 38.33 -64.38 -35.34
CA ALA A 2 38.05 -63.26 -36.27
C ALA A 2 36.59 -62.85 -36.58
N ALA A 3 36.22 -61.56 -36.41
CA ALA A 3 36.27 -60.42 -37.38
C ALA A 3 34.91 -60.26 -38.11
N ALA A 4 34.38 -59.12 -38.58
CA ALA A 4 34.85 -57.77 -38.88
C ALA A 4 33.61 -56.81 -38.90
N VAL A 5 33.75 -55.53 -38.50
CA VAL A 5 33.70 -54.28 -39.33
C VAL A 5 32.50 -54.13 -40.29
N ALA A 6 31.67 -53.08 -40.10
CA ALA A 6 31.56 -51.94 -41.04
C ALA A 6 30.42 -50.94 -40.68
N VAL A 7 30.67 -49.69 -41.04
CA VAL A 7 30.00 -48.41 -40.76
C VAL A 7 28.86 -48.14 -41.75
N ALA A 8 27.81 -47.42 -41.35
CA ALA A 8 27.15 -46.41 -42.20
C ALA A 8 26.20 -45.51 -41.39
N ALA A 9 26.39 -44.19 -41.54
CA ALA A 9 25.60 -43.12 -40.96
C ALA A 9 24.42 -42.73 -41.86
N ALA A 10 23.35 -42.19 -41.26
CA ALA A 10 22.38 -41.35 -41.98
C ALA A 10 21.81 -40.29 -41.02
N VAL A 11 22.12 -39.02 -41.32
CA VAL A 11 21.57 -37.83 -40.66
C VAL A 11 20.32 -37.43 -41.45
N VAL A 12 19.19 -37.22 -40.77
CA VAL A 12 17.96 -36.68 -41.36
C VAL A 12 17.61 -35.40 -40.62
N THR A 13 17.72 -34.26 -41.30
CA THR A 13 17.20 -32.97 -40.84
C THR A 13 15.74 -32.84 -41.27
N ALA A 14 14.84 -32.69 -40.31
CA ALA A 14 13.43 -32.36 -40.56
C ALA A 14 13.18 -30.89 -40.23
N GLY A 15 12.81 -30.12 -41.25
CA GLY A 15 12.28 -28.77 -41.11
C GLY A 15 10.76 -28.75 -41.28
N GLY A 16 10.12 -27.80 -40.59
CA GLY A 16 8.85 -27.20 -40.99
C GLY A 16 7.61 -27.54 -40.16
N CYS A 17 6.99 -26.53 -39.55
CA CYS A 17 5.56 -26.24 -39.75
C CYS A 17 5.22 -24.80 -39.36
N ALA A 18 4.26 -24.25 -40.10
CA ALA A 18 3.85 -22.85 -40.16
C ALA A 18 2.59 -22.55 -39.32
N SER A 19 2.31 -21.25 -39.21
CA SER A 19 1.21 -20.49 -38.57
C SER A 19 -0.20 -21.11 -38.65
N SER A 20 -1.13 -20.89 -37.70
CA SER A 20 -1.83 -19.60 -37.50
C SER A 20 -2.76 -19.58 -36.27
N ALA A 21 -2.96 -18.36 -35.74
CA ALA A 21 -4.15 -17.80 -35.07
C ALA A 21 -4.64 -18.36 -33.70
N GLY A 22 -4.51 -17.50 -32.68
CA GLY A 22 -5.33 -17.49 -31.47
C GLY A 22 -5.38 -16.07 -30.89
N THR A 23 -6.51 -15.41 -31.02
CA THR A 23 -6.83 -14.16 -30.31
C THR A 23 -7.25 -14.52 -28.89
N GLN A 24 -6.55 -14.02 -27.87
CA GLN A 24 -7.17 -13.76 -26.57
C GLN A 24 -6.48 -12.58 -25.90
N ALA A 25 -7.33 -11.61 -25.54
CA ALA A 25 -6.98 -10.45 -24.76
C ALA A 25 -6.69 -10.87 -23.31
N ASP A 26 -5.47 -10.61 -22.87
CA ASP A 26 -5.09 -10.50 -21.47
C ASP A 26 -4.18 -9.28 -21.45
N GLY A 27 -4.57 -8.16 -20.87
CA GLY A 27 -4.86 -8.05 -19.45
C GLY A 27 -4.02 -6.86 -19.02
N ALA A 28 -4.65 -5.92 -18.32
CA ALA A 28 -4.17 -4.58 -18.07
C ALA A 28 -2.66 -4.52 -17.81
N ARG A 29 -1.97 -3.73 -18.64
CA ARG A 29 -0.68 -3.13 -18.31
C ARG A 29 -0.89 -2.37 -17.00
N GLY A 30 -0.63 -3.04 -15.88
CA GLY A 30 -0.47 -2.45 -14.57
C GLY A 30 0.65 -1.44 -14.72
N THR A 31 0.28 -0.22 -15.06
CA THR A 31 1.20 0.89 -15.04
C THR A 31 1.42 1.14 -13.56
N GLU A 32 2.45 0.53 -13.00
CA GLU A 32 3.13 1.08 -11.83
C GLU A 32 3.68 2.44 -12.28
N SER A 33 2.78 3.42 -12.32
CA SER A 33 3.09 4.79 -12.60
C SER A 33 3.74 5.32 -11.32
N GLY A 34 5.03 5.03 -11.20
CA GLY A 34 5.97 5.83 -10.44
C GLY A 34 6.01 7.22 -11.06
N SER A 35 4.99 8.03 -10.78
CA SER A 35 5.05 9.45 -11.07
C SER A 35 5.78 10.13 -9.93
N ALA A 36 7.11 10.10 -10.02
CA ALA A 36 7.96 11.02 -9.30
C ALA A 36 7.54 12.45 -9.67
N GLY A 37 7.08 13.22 -8.68
CA GLY A 37 6.86 14.67 -8.87
C GLY A 37 5.44 15.20 -8.73
N ALA A 38 4.56 14.55 -7.97
CA ALA A 38 3.50 15.19 -7.18
C ALA A 38 2.78 14.09 -6.40
N SER A 39 2.59 14.27 -5.10
CA SER A 39 1.79 13.33 -4.30
C SER A 39 0.33 13.42 -4.76
N ALA A 40 -0.07 12.52 -5.66
CA ALA A 40 -1.43 12.44 -6.18
C ALA A 40 -2.39 12.04 -5.05
N LEU A 41 -3.56 12.70 -5.03
CA LEU A 41 -4.66 12.29 -4.17
C LEU A 41 -5.23 10.97 -4.68
N ARG A 42 -5.42 10.04 -3.76
CA ARG A 42 -5.85 8.66 -4.00
C ARG A 42 -7.02 8.33 -3.09
N HIS A 43 -7.89 7.43 -3.54
CA HIS A 43 -9.15 7.07 -2.86
C HIS A 43 -9.36 5.56 -2.74
N GLU A 44 -8.38 4.77 -3.17
CA GLU A 44 -8.42 3.31 -3.10
C GLU A 44 -8.37 2.87 -1.64
N THR A 45 -9.25 1.94 -1.26
CA THR A 45 -9.34 1.38 0.10
C THR A 45 -8.37 0.23 0.31
N ASP A 46 -8.24 -0.70 -0.65
CA ASP A 46 -7.39 -1.90 -0.52
C ASP A 46 -5.96 -1.62 -0.03
N PRO A 47 -5.26 -0.57 -0.51
CA PRO A 47 -3.91 -0.28 -0.04
C PRO A 47 -3.86 0.14 1.44
N ILE A 48 -4.93 0.74 1.94
CA ILE A 48 -5.06 1.20 3.33
C ILE A 48 -5.50 0.04 4.22
N GLU A 49 -6.49 -0.74 3.80
CA GLU A 49 -6.96 -1.94 4.52
C GLU A 49 -5.83 -2.93 4.76
N ARG A 50 -5.01 -3.21 3.74
CA ARG A 50 -3.85 -4.10 3.89
C ARG A 50 -2.80 -3.57 4.85
N ARG A 51 -2.66 -2.26 5.01
CA ARG A 51 -1.64 -1.66 5.90
C ARG A 51 -2.14 -1.51 7.33
N PHE A 52 -3.42 -1.19 7.47
CA PHE A 52 -4.07 -0.88 8.74
C PHE A 52 -5.34 -1.74 8.92
N PRO A 53 -5.24 -3.08 8.99
CA PRO A 53 -6.36 -3.98 9.30
C PRO A 53 -7.13 -3.63 10.58
N GLU A 54 -6.55 -2.86 11.51
CA GLU A 54 -7.26 -2.35 12.71
C GLU A 54 -8.42 -1.41 12.37
N PHE A 55 -8.44 -0.85 11.14
CA PHE A 55 -9.57 -0.06 10.65
C PHE A 55 -10.76 -0.94 10.27
N GLU A 56 -10.56 -2.26 10.19
CA GLU A 56 -11.53 -3.29 9.83
C GLU A 56 -12.31 -2.91 8.56
N GLU A 57 -13.55 -2.45 8.71
CA GLU A 57 -14.41 -2.09 7.59
C GLU A 57 -14.24 -0.60 7.21
N ILE A 58 -13.40 -0.34 6.21
CA ILE A 58 -13.19 0.98 5.63
C ILE A 58 -14.32 1.29 4.62
N ARG A 59 -15.01 2.42 4.83
CA ARG A 59 -16.09 2.89 3.95
C ARG A 59 -15.58 3.76 2.79
N SER A 60 -14.55 4.54 3.03
CA SER A 60 -13.91 5.41 2.04
C SER A 60 -12.56 5.89 2.53
N THR A 61 -11.62 6.16 1.63
CA THR A 61 -10.33 6.77 1.96
C THR A 61 -10.03 7.96 1.05
N SER A 62 -9.19 8.86 1.57
CA SER A 62 -8.48 9.87 0.79
C SER A 62 -7.06 9.93 1.32
N TRP A 63 -6.05 9.72 0.49
CA TRP A 63 -4.66 9.63 0.93
C TRP A 63 -3.67 10.09 -0.13
N VAL A 64 -2.46 10.40 0.31
CA VAL A 64 -1.34 10.80 -0.53
C VAL A 64 -0.08 10.07 -0.09
N SER A 65 0.80 9.77 -1.04
CA SER A 65 2.14 9.24 -0.77
C SER A 65 3.22 10.22 -1.17
N LYS A 66 4.24 10.38 -0.34
CA LYS A 66 5.41 11.24 -0.59
C LYS A 66 6.68 10.43 -0.37
N VAL A 67 7.54 10.41 -1.38
CA VAL A 67 8.91 9.91 -1.22
C VAL A 67 9.71 10.94 -0.43
N LEU A 68 10.31 10.53 0.70
CA LEU A 68 11.07 11.42 1.58
C LEU A 68 12.52 11.61 1.10
N ASN A 69 13.15 10.56 0.57
CA ASN A 69 14.55 10.57 0.13
C ASN A 69 14.70 10.53 -1.38
N ALA A 70 14.02 11.46 -2.09
CA ALA A 70 14.16 11.60 -3.54
C ALA A 70 15.50 12.29 -3.90
N GLY A 71 16.62 11.63 -3.63
CA GLY A 71 17.94 11.93 -4.21
C GLY A 71 19.03 12.38 -3.24
N SER A 72 20.21 11.74 -3.37
CA SER A 72 21.51 12.44 -3.54
C SER A 72 22.73 11.51 -3.67
N SER A 73 22.60 10.19 -3.65
CA SER A 73 23.70 9.27 -3.95
C SER A 73 23.42 8.50 -5.23
N GLY A 74 24.41 8.37 -6.12
CA GLY A 74 24.35 7.52 -7.32
C GLY A 74 24.28 6.02 -7.01
N VAL A 75 23.65 5.66 -5.89
CA VAL A 75 23.49 4.31 -5.36
C VAL A 75 21.99 4.08 -5.21
N PRO A 76 21.39 3.12 -5.93
CA PRO A 76 19.99 2.75 -5.71
C PRO A 76 19.81 2.26 -4.27
N GLY A 77 19.25 3.11 -3.42
CA GLY A 77 18.83 2.79 -2.05
C GLY A 77 17.31 2.73 -1.95
N PRO A 78 16.75 2.02 -0.95
CA PRO A 78 15.32 2.08 -0.69
C PRO A 78 14.92 3.52 -0.37
N SER A 79 13.85 3.98 -1.02
CA SER A 79 13.29 5.30 -0.76
C SER A 79 12.24 5.20 0.32
N ASP A 80 12.35 6.01 1.36
CA ASP A 80 11.31 6.10 2.39
C ASP A 80 10.05 6.73 1.79
N VAL A 81 8.90 6.12 2.06
CA VAL A 81 7.58 6.58 1.60
C VAL A 81 6.73 6.95 2.80
N ARG A 82 6.36 8.23 2.88
CA ARG A 82 5.36 8.71 3.83
C ARG A 82 3.98 8.62 3.23
N LEU A 83 3.05 8.06 3.99
CA LEU A 83 1.64 7.92 3.66
C LEU A 83 0.83 8.77 4.64
N THR A 84 0.10 9.76 4.13
CA THR A 84 -0.78 10.61 4.95
C THR A 84 -2.18 10.53 4.38
N GLY A 85 -3.20 10.34 5.22
CA GLY A 85 -4.56 10.14 4.74
C GLY A 85 -5.64 10.27 5.79
N VAL A 86 -6.87 10.12 5.33
CA VAL A 86 -8.07 9.98 6.15
C VAL A 86 -8.86 8.75 5.66
N ALA A 87 -9.40 7.99 6.60
CA ALA A 87 -10.27 6.85 6.34
C ALA A 87 -11.57 7.00 7.14
N ALA A 88 -12.71 6.85 6.49
CA ALA A 88 -13.98 6.67 7.16
C ALA A 88 -14.17 5.19 7.46
N ILE A 89 -14.50 4.85 8.70
CA ILE A 89 -14.60 3.47 9.18
C ILE A 89 -16.00 3.20 9.73
N SER A 90 -16.35 1.92 9.87
CA SER A 90 -17.64 1.52 10.42
C SER A 90 -17.78 1.87 11.90
N ALA A 91 -19.02 1.90 12.39
CA ALA A 91 -19.27 2.07 13.82
C ALA A 91 -18.67 0.93 14.66
N SER A 92 -18.67 -0.30 14.14
CA SER A 92 -18.08 -1.45 14.84
C SER A 92 -16.58 -1.30 14.97
N ALA A 93 -15.89 -0.82 13.93
CA ALA A 93 -14.45 -0.56 13.97
C ALA A 93 -14.10 0.51 15.01
N VAL A 94 -14.86 1.62 15.06
CA VAL A 94 -14.68 2.66 16.09
C VAL A 94 -14.86 2.10 17.51
N SER A 95 -15.93 1.33 17.74
CA SER A 95 -16.16 0.69 19.04
C SER A 95 -15.03 -0.26 19.41
N GLY A 96 -14.60 -1.13 18.48
CA GLY A 96 -13.50 -2.07 18.72
C GLY A 96 -12.17 -1.38 19.01
N ILE A 97 -11.87 -0.27 18.34
CA ILE A 97 -10.68 0.54 18.61
C ILE A 97 -10.79 1.20 19.98
N THR A 98 -11.89 1.88 20.29
CA THR A 98 -12.04 2.66 21.54
C THR A 98 -12.16 1.80 22.79
N GLU A 99 -12.71 0.59 22.68
CA GLU A 99 -12.76 -0.39 23.77
C GLU A 99 -11.36 -0.93 24.11
N LYS A 100 -10.55 -1.24 23.10
CA LYS A 100 -9.20 -1.80 23.27
C LYS A 100 -8.15 -0.74 23.60
N TYR A 101 -8.29 0.46 23.03
CA TYR A 101 -7.29 1.51 23.05
C TYR A 101 -7.94 2.84 23.51
N PRO A 102 -8.00 3.08 24.83
CA PRO A 102 -8.54 4.33 25.35
C PRO A 102 -7.78 5.53 24.81
N CYS A 103 -8.47 6.39 24.06
CA CYS A 103 -7.86 7.56 23.45
C CYS A 103 -8.01 8.80 24.33
N LYS A 104 -7.06 9.73 24.22
CA LYS A 104 -7.08 11.02 24.90
C LYS A 104 -7.34 12.13 23.90
N LYS A 105 -8.17 13.10 24.27
CA LYS A 105 -8.44 14.29 23.44
C LYS A 105 -7.12 14.95 23.05
N SER A 106 -6.94 15.19 21.76
CA SER A 106 -5.68 15.64 21.18
C SER A 106 -5.93 16.50 19.96
N ARG A 107 -4.89 17.15 19.45
CA ARG A 107 -4.93 17.85 18.16
C ARG A 107 -3.99 17.13 17.21
N ILE A 108 -4.35 17.08 15.93
CA ILE A 108 -3.48 16.59 14.88
C ILE A 108 -2.17 17.38 14.93
N SER A 109 -1.06 16.68 15.16
CA SER A 109 0.26 17.30 15.38
C SER A 109 1.14 17.33 14.13
N PHE A 110 0.88 16.45 13.16
CA PHE A 110 1.61 16.41 11.89
C PHE A 110 0.99 17.36 10.84
N ALA A 111 1.81 17.75 9.88
CA ALA A 111 1.39 18.60 8.78
C ALA A 111 0.49 17.82 7.80
N ILE A 112 -0.73 18.30 7.59
CA ILE A 112 -1.63 17.77 6.56
C ILE A 112 -1.23 18.35 5.19
N PRO A 113 -0.94 17.50 4.18
CA PRO A 113 -0.67 17.96 2.83
C PRO A 113 -1.83 18.78 2.27
N LYS A 114 -1.53 19.87 1.55
CA LYS A 114 -2.57 20.77 0.98
C LYS A 114 -3.58 20.02 0.12
N THR A 115 -3.12 19.06 -0.68
CA THR A 115 -3.96 18.21 -1.54
C THR A 115 -4.97 17.39 -0.75
N LEU A 116 -4.67 17.05 0.51
CA LEU A 116 -5.54 16.27 1.39
C LEU A 116 -6.41 17.16 2.31
N SER A 117 -6.02 18.42 2.52
CA SER A 117 -6.67 19.30 3.50
C SER A 117 -8.17 19.52 3.26
N GLY A 118 -8.65 19.45 2.01
CA GLY A 118 -10.07 19.55 1.69
C GLY A 118 -10.91 18.33 2.06
N GLU A 119 -10.26 17.17 2.24
CA GLU A 119 -10.90 15.89 2.58
C GLU A 119 -11.12 15.74 4.09
N ILE A 120 -10.31 16.43 4.89
CA ILE A 120 -10.38 16.38 6.36
C ILE A 120 -11.27 17.51 6.86
N LYS A 121 -12.50 17.15 7.23
CA LYS A 121 -13.42 18.08 7.88
C LYS A 121 -12.84 18.53 9.21
N GLN A 122 -12.95 19.83 9.50
CA GLN A 122 -12.56 20.36 10.80
C GLN A 122 -13.34 19.66 11.92
N SER A 123 -12.61 19.29 12.96
CA SER A 123 -13.16 18.66 14.16
C SER A 123 -12.35 19.07 15.38
N ASP A 124 -13.05 19.21 16.49
CA ASP A 124 -12.49 19.37 17.83
C ASP A 124 -12.57 18.06 18.64
N GLY A 125 -13.11 17.00 18.04
CA GLY A 125 -13.30 15.67 18.63
C GLY A 125 -12.14 14.70 18.44
N TRP A 126 -11.01 15.16 17.88
CA TRP A 126 -9.84 14.30 17.68
C TRP A 126 -9.30 13.74 18.99
N CYS A 127 -9.01 12.45 18.99
CA CYS A 127 -8.31 11.78 20.05
C CYS A 127 -7.18 10.90 19.50
N SER A 128 -6.14 10.67 20.30
CA SER A 128 -5.00 9.82 19.96
C SER A 128 -4.68 8.87 21.11
N SER A 129 -4.15 7.69 20.80
CA SER A 129 -3.68 6.69 21.77
C SER A 129 -2.33 6.14 21.30
N LYS A 130 -1.33 6.17 22.18
CA LYS A 130 -0.02 5.57 21.87
C LYS A 130 -0.12 4.05 21.73
N GLU A 131 -1.04 3.45 22.48
CA GLU A 131 -1.34 2.03 22.44
C GLU A 131 -1.95 1.65 21.09
N LEU A 132 -2.84 2.49 20.52
CA LEU A 132 -3.34 2.34 19.15
C LEU A 132 -2.21 2.49 18.12
N ASP A 133 -1.37 3.53 18.24
CA ASP A 133 -0.23 3.74 17.34
C ASP A 133 0.69 2.51 17.35
N GLN A 134 0.99 1.97 18.53
CA GLN A 134 1.81 0.76 18.69
C GLN A 134 1.13 -0.50 18.15
N ALA A 135 -0.19 -0.64 18.32
CA ALA A 135 -0.93 -1.78 17.79
C ALA A 135 -0.89 -1.81 16.26
N ILE A 136 -1.10 -0.65 15.61
CA ILE A 136 -1.11 -0.53 14.15
C ILE A 136 0.31 -0.67 13.57
N THR A 137 1.29 -0.02 14.20
CA THR A 137 2.68 -0.04 13.72
C THR A 137 3.39 -1.35 14.03
N GLN A 138 2.96 -2.06 15.08
CA GLN A 138 3.64 -3.23 15.64
C GLN A 138 5.13 -3.00 15.91
N GLY A 139 5.53 -1.73 16.14
CA GLY A 139 6.93 -1.31 16.29
C GLY A 139 7.79 -1.45 15.03
N SER A 140 7.20 -1.74 13.86
CA SER A 140 7.93 -2.00 12.61
C SER A 140 8.16 -0.74 11.76
N TYR A 141 7.42 0.34 12.05
CA TYR A 141 7.52 1.61 11.33
C TYR A 141 6.96 2.77 12.19
N GLU A 142 7.19 4.00 11.76
CA GLU A 142 6.65 5.19 12.44
C GLU A 142 5.22 5.48 11.96
N GLY A 143 4.30 5.69 12.89
CA GLY A 143 2.92 6.03 12.58
C GLY A 143 2.24 6.78 13.71
N THR A 144 1.35 7.70 13.36
CA THR A 144 0.49 8.40 14.31
C THR A 144 -0.94 8.46 13.78
N PHE A 145 -1.89 8.11 14.65
CA PHE A 145 -3.29 7.93 14.28
C PHE A 145 -4.19 8.76 15.18
N TYR A 146 -5.08 9.54 14.56
CA TYR A 146 -6.07 10.37 15.23
C TYR A 146 -7.47 9.90 14.86
N LEU A 147 -8.27 9.54 15.86
CA LEU A 147 -9.65 9.12 15.69
C LEU A 147 -10.59 10.25 16.05
N ASP A 148 -11.60 10.49 15.23
CA ASP A 148 -12.81 11.21 15.59
C ASP A 148 -13.94 10.18 15.72
N VAL A 149 -14.37 9.93 16.96
CA VAL A 149 -15.34 8.90 17.30
C VAL A 149 -16.73 9.25 16.75
N ASP A 150 -17.13 10.51 16.84
CA ASP A 150 -18.46 10.97 16.43
C ASP A 150 -18.60 10.93 14.91
N ARG A 151 -17.55 11.32 14.19
CA ARG A 151 -17.52 11.33 12.72
C ARG A 151 -17.07 10.00 12.12
N ARG A 152 -16.55 9.08 12.94
CA ARG A 152 -16.05 7.75 12.54
C ARG A 152 -14.97 7.84 11.47
N VAL A 153 -14.03 8.74 11.69
CA VAL A 153 -12.89 8.94 10.77
C VAL A 153 -11.57 8.82 11.51
N VAL A 154 -10.59 8.20 10.85
CA VAL A 154 -9.20 8.15 11.29
C VAL A 154 -8.36 8.98 10.35
N VAL A 155 -7.60 9.93 10.88
CA VAL A 155 -6.54 10.63 10.15
C VAL A 155 -5.20 10.01 10.56
N PHE A 156 -4.40 9.66 9.56
CA PHE A 156 -3.16 8.92 9.79
C PHE A 156 -1.99 9.56 9.05
N ASP A 157 -0.81 9.38 9.63
CA ASP A 157 0.47 9.71 9.04
C ASP A 157 1.47 8.62 9.41
N ALA A 158 2.00 7.92 8.42
CA ALA A 158 2.91 6.80 8.61
C ALA A 158 4.08 6.86 7.63
N VAL A 159 5.27 6.47 8.08
CA VAL A 159 6.48 6.34 7.24
C VAL A 159 6.76 4.87 7.04
N ASN A 160 6.84 4.43 5.79
CA ASN A 160 7.05 3.03 5.40
C ASN A 160 6.02 2.02 5.96
N PRO A 161 4.70 2.30 5.93
CA PRO A 161 3.71 1.34 6.39
C PRO A 161 3.73 0.07 5.53
N VAL A 162 3.98 -1.06 6.19
CA VAL A 162 4.10 -2.39 5.56
C VAL A 162 2.71 -2.96 5.33
N ALA A 163 2.47 -3.49 4.12
CA ALA A 163 1.24 -4.23 3.84
C ALA A 163 1.30 -5.58 4.58
N ARG A 164 0.23 -5.91 5.28
CA ARG A 164 0.03 -7.17 5.97
C ARG A 164 -0.86 -8.07 5.13
N SER A 165 -0.47 -9.34 5.01
CA SER A 165 -1.35 -10.39 4.52
C SER A 165 -2.37 -10.68 5.62
N GLY A 166 -3.66 -10.48 5.33
CA GLY A 166 -4.75 -10.88 6.21
C GLY A 166 -4.89 -12.39 6.32
#